data_AF-A0A0P9DLA6-F1
#
_entry.id   AF-A0A0P9DLA6-F1
#
_cell.length_a   1.000
_cell.length_b   1.000
_cell.length_c   1.000
_cell.angle_alpha   90.00
_cell.angle_beta   90.00
_cell.angle_gamma   90.00
#
_symmetry.space_group_name_H-M   'P 1'
#
loop_
_entity.id
_entity.type
_entity.pdbx_description
1 polymer ?
#
loop_
_entity_poly.entity_id
_entity_poly.type
_entity_poly.pdbx_seq_one_letter_code
_entity_poly.pdbx_strand_id
1 'polypeptide(L)'
;MIAGMAAGAAWGFIPGILKARFNVNEIISTLMLNYIAIAWNDFFIFGVWSEGGFQMSAVFPKNAWLPRLADFARSVRAFSGLTTHLGLLFALVAAVVVWLILNRSRWGYEIRLIGDNPRAAQYAGIPIARHTVLVLMLSGALAGLAGMSEISGVVHRLQGQISPGYGFTGIIVAWLAKLNPFAIILVSILFGALILAGREIQPSGIPKMIQGIVLVCLIASDFLLRYRVRLRVTR
;
A
#
# COMPACT_ATOMS: atom_id res chain seq x y z
N MET A 1 9.59 -3.37 -13.30
CA MET A 1 9.10 -4.05 -12.07
C MET A 1 10.20 -4.22 -11.04
N ILE A 2 11.25 -5.01 -11.30
CA ILE A 2 12.35 -5.26 -10.34
C ILE A 2 13.02 -3.96 -9.88
N ALA A 3 13.31 -3.04 -10.81
CA ALA A 3 13.87 -1.74 -10.45
C ALA A 3 12.93 -0.92 -9.54
N GLY A 4 11.61 -0.98 -9.77
CA GLY A 4 10.61 -0.33 -8.91
C GLY A 4 10.54 -0.96 -7.51
N MET A 5 10.64 -2.29 -7.43
CA MET A 5 10.75 -3.00 -6.14
C MET A 5 12.04 -2.64 -5.41
N ALA A 6 13.17 -2.59 -6.10
CA ALA A 6 14.47 -2.24 -5.53
C ALA A 6 14.48 -0.79 -5.03
N ALA A 7 13.97 0.15 -5.83
CA ALA A 7 13.84 1.55 -5.44
C ALA A 7 12.89 1.71 -4.24
N GLY A 8 11.74 1.03 -4.25
CA GLY A 8 10.81 1.01 -3.12
C GLY A 8 11.43 0.41 -1.85
N ALA A 9 12.20 -0.67 -1.98
CA ALA A 9 12.94 -1.28 -0.87
C ALA A 9 14.00 -0.33 -0.30
N ALA A 10 14.74 0.36 -1.18
CA ALA A 10 15.71 1.37 -0.78
C ALA A 10 15.03 2.56 -0.09
N TRP A 11 13.84 2.96 -0.55
CA TRP A 11 13.06 4.01 0.10
C TRP A 11 12.56 3.59 1.49
N GLY A 12 12.09 2.34 1.63
CA GLY A 12 11.67 1.75 2.90
C GLY A 12 12.82 1.49 3.89
N PHE A 13 14.06 1.38 3.39
CA PHE A 13 15.25 1.22 4.21
C PHE A 13 15.55 2.45 5.08
N ILE A 14 15.31 3.65 4.55
CA ILE A 14 15.56 4.93 5.25
C ILE A 14 14.78 5.01 6.58
N PRO A 15 13.43 4.93 6.60
CA PRO A 15 12.68 4.94 7.85
C PRO A 15 12.97 3.68 8.68
N GLY A 16 13.31 2.56 8.02
CA GLY A 16 13.74 1.33 8.67
C GLY A 16 14.94 1.53 9.59
N ILE A 17 16.02 2.13 9.08
CA ILE A 17 17.20 2.44 9.90
C ILE A 17 16.87 3.47 10.96
N LEU A 18 16.12 4.52 10.61
CA LEU A 18 15.78 5.58 11.57
C LEU A 18 15.04 5.02 12.78
N LYS A 19 14.09 4.12 12.54
CA LYS A 19 13.40 3.41 13.62
C LYS A 19 14.35 2.45 14.36
N ALA A 20 15.10 1.64 13.64
CA ALA A 20 15.88 0.55 14.23
C ALA A 20 17.10 1.02 15.05
N ARG A 21 17.76 2.10 14.64
CA ARG A 21 18.95 2.64 15.31
C ARG A 21 18.66 3.81 16.24
N PHE A 22 17.77 4.71 15.82
CA PHE A 22 17.54 5.97 16.51
C PHE A 22 16.19 6.01 17.24
N ASN A 23 15.41 4.92 17.19
CA ASN A 23 14.07 4.80 17.79
C ASN A 23 13.13 5.96 17.39
N VAL A 24 13.30 6.50 16.19
CA VAL A 24 12.45 7.55 15.64
C VAL A 24 11.06 6.99 15.36
N ASN A 25 10.02 7.80 15.54
CA ASN A 25 8.66 7.40 15.20
C ASN A 25 8.54 7.09 13.70
N GLU A 26 8.23 5.84 13.40
CA GLU A 26 8.07 5.27 12.06
C GLU A 26 6.92 5.93 11.30
N ILE A 27 5.85 6.34 11.98
CA ILE A 27 4.70 7.01 11.35
C ILE A 27 5.14 8.39 10.88
N ILE A 28 5.79 9.16 11.73
CA ILE A 28 6.23 10.52 11.38
C ILE A 28 7.29 10.46 10.27
N SER A 29 8.30 9.61 10.40
CA SER A 29 9.37 9.50 9.40
C SER A 29 8.85 9.05 8.04
N THR A 30 7.96 8.06 7.97
CA THR A 30 7.36 7.62 6.71
C THR A 30 6.44 8.68 6.10
N LEU A 31 5.65 9.40 6.91
CA LEU A 31 4.84 10.51 6.44
C LEU A 31 5.71 11.64 5.86
N MET A 32 6.77 12.04 6.56
CA MET A 32 7.70 13.07 6.08
C MET A 32 8.39 12.66 4.78
N LEU A 33 8.80 11.39 4.66
CA LEU A 33 9.41 10.86 3.44
C LEU A 33 8.44 10.82 2.25
N ASN A 34 7.13 10.71 2.47
CA ASN A 34 6.15 10.82 1.39
C ASN A 34 6.18 12.21 0.75
N TYR A 35 6.29 13.28 1.54
CA TYR A 35 6.38 14.65 0.99
C TYR A 35 7.66 14.83 0.16
N ILE A 36 8.78 14.27 0.62
CA ILE A 36 10.05 14.29 -0.12
C ILE A 36 9.89 13.52 -1.45
N ALA A 37 9.25 12.34 -1.42
CA ALA A 37 9.02 11.55 -2.63
C ALA A 37 8.14 12.28 -3.66
N ILE A 38 7.09 12.97 -3.19
CA ILE A 38 6.22 13.78 -4.05
C ILE A 38 7.02 14.92 -4.66
N ALA A 39 7.77 15.68 -3.85
CA ALA A 39 8.59 16.79 -4.34
C ALA A 39 9.68 16.33 -5.33
N TRP A 40 10.29 15.16 -5.11
CA TRP A 40 11.23 14.55 -6.05
C TRP A 40 10.56 14.17 -7.36
N ASN A 41 9.42 13.48 -7.30
CA ASN A 41 8.66 13.10 -8.48
C ASN A 41 8.27 14.35 -9.30
N ASP A 42 7.79 15.39 -8.61
CA ASP A 42 7.45 16.66 -9.23
C ASP A 42 8.70 17.30 -9.86
N PHE A 43 9.82 17.41 -9.16
CA PHE A 43 11.07 17.94 -9.71
C PHE A 43 11.49 17.23 -11.01
N PHE A 44 11.44 15.90 -11.06
CA PHE A 44 11.80 15.15 -12.26
C PHE A 44 10.79 15.34 -13.39
N ILE A 45 9.49 15.36 -13.09
CA ILE A 45 8.44 15.60 -14.09
C ILE A 45 8.52 17.01 -14.66
N PHE A 46 8.70 18.03 -13.82
CA PHE A 46 8.71 19.44 -14.23
C PHE A 46 10.04 19.86 -14.85
N GLY A 47 11.17 19.41 -14.28
CA GLY A 47 12.49 19.91 -14.64
C GLY A 47 13.14 19.14 -15.79
N VAL A 48 13.14 17.80 -15.72
CA VAL A 48 14.00 16.97 -16.58
C VAL A 48 13.22 16.21 -17.65
N TRP A 49 12.03 15.72 -17.30
CA TRP A 49 11.26 14.80 -18.15
C TRP A 49 10.00 15.40 -18.75
N SER A 50 9.74 16.70 -18.55
CA SER A 50 8.55 17.37 -19.07
C SER A 50 8.56 17.32 -20.60
N GLU A 51 7.47 16.80 -21.18
CA GLU A 51 7.25 16.85 -22.62
C GLU A 51 6.13 17.86 -22.93
N GLY A 52 6.44 18.85 -23.78
CA GLY A 52 5.45 19.84 -24.25
C GLY A 52 4.98 20.86 -23.21
N GLY A 53 5.68 21.04 -22.08
CA GLY A 53 5.32 21.99 -21.03
C GLY A 53 4.17 21.56 -20.13
N PHE A 54 3.71 20.31 -20.28
CA PHE A 54 2.68 19.70 -19.42
C PHE A 54 3.31 18.91 -18.26
N GLN A 55 2.52 18.66 -17.21
CA GLN A 55 2.93 17.93 -15.99
C GLN A 55 3.05 16.41 -16.21
N MET A 56 3.65 16.01 -17.33
CA MET A 56 3.69 14.63 -17.81
C MET A 56 5.01 14.34 -18.49
N SER A 57 5.52 13.14 -18.29
CA SER A 57 6.68 12.62 -19.02
C SER A 57 6.29 12.16 -20.42
N ALA A 58 7.32 11.92 -21.22
CA ALA A 58 7.17 11.15 -22.44
C ALA A 58 6.49 9.79 -22.18
N VAL A 59 5.68 9.38 -23.15
CA VAL A 59 4.99 8.09 -23.10
C VAL A 59 6.04 6.98 -23.14
N PHE A 60 5.90 6.04 -22.22
CA PHE A 60 6.81 4.90 -22.15
C PHE A 60 6.76 4.09 -23.45
N PRO A 61 7.88 3.48 -23.86
CA PRO A 61 7.89 2.63 -25.04
C PRO A 61 6.91 1.45 -24.85
N LYS A 62 6.27 1.01 -25.93
CA LYS A 62 5.19 0.00 -25.88
C LYS A 62 5.61 -1.34 -25.25
N ASN A 63 6.90 -1.66 -25.27
CA ASN A 63 7.47 -2.84 -24.61
C ASN A 63 7.50 -2.74 -23.07
N ALA A 64 7.40 -1.53 -22.53
CA ALA A 64 7.33 -1.27 -21.09
C ALA A 64 5.89 -1.21 -20.56
N TRP A 65 4.89 -1.32 -21.44
CA TRP A 65 3.48 -1.32 -21.05
C TRP A 65 3.12 -2.67 -20.46
N LEU A 66 2.37 -2.63 -19.36
CA LEU A 66 1.82 -3.84 -18.79
C LEU A 66 0.62 -4.28 -19.63
N PRO A 67 0.59 -5.52 -20.14
CA PRO A 67 -0.56 -6.02 -20.88
C PRO A 67 -1.84 -5.85 -20.05
N ARG A 68 -2.88 -5.32 -20.68
CA ARG A 68 -4.21 -5.19 -20.10
C ARG A 68 -4.98 -6.48 -20.34
N LEU A 69 -5.89 -6.82 -19.44
CA LEU A 69 -6.83 -7.92 -19.67
C LEU A 69 -7.69 -7.64 -20.92
N ALA A 70 -7.96 -6.37 -21.22
CA ALA A 70 -8.61 -5.95 -22.46
C ALA A 70 -7.82 -6.30 -23.74
N ASP A 71 -6.49 -6.46 -23.70
CA ASP A 71 -5.72 -6.88 -24.88
C ASP A 71 -5.98 -8.37 -25.20
N PHE A 72 -6.37 -9.16 -24.19
CA PHE A 72 -6.82 -10.54 -24.34
C PHE A 72 -8.32 -10.65 -24.70
N ALA A 73 -9.04 -9.52 -24.84
CA ALA A 73 -10.46 -9.52 -25.21
C ALA A 73 -10.74 -10.14 -26.59
N ARG A 74 -9.73 -10.27 -27.46
CA ARG A 74 -9.82 -11.04 -28.71
C ARG A 74 -10.10 -12.53 -28.48
N SER A 75 -9.63 -13.09 -27.37
CA SER A 75 -9.86 -14.50 -26.99
C SER A 75 -11.08 -14.71 -26.09
N VAL A 76 -11.43 -13.71 -25.27
CA VAL A 76 -12.56 -13.81 -24.34
C VAL A 76 -13.33 -12.48 -24.32
N ARG A 77 -14.52 -12.46 -24.93
CA ARG A 77 -15.39 -11.26 -25.03
C ARG A 77 -15.72 -10.62 -23.68
N ALA A 78 -15.71 -11.38 -22.59
CA ALA A 78 -15.94 -10.87 -21.23
C ALA A 78 -14.85 -9.93 -20.71
N PHE A 79 -13.65 -9.92 -21.32
CA PHE A 79 -12.57 -9.00 -20.96
C PHE A 79 -12.60 -7.67 -21.72
N SER A 80 -13.55 -7.50 -22.64
CA SER A 80 -13.70 -6.26 -23.42
C SER A 80 -14.10 -5.11 -22.51
N GLY A 81 -13.31 -4.04 -22.50
CA GLY A 81 -13.56 -2.83 -21.69
C GLY A 81 -13.00 -2.84 -20.26
N LEU A 82 -12.35 -3.93 -19.82
CA LEU A 82 -11.69 -3.95 -18.52
C LEU A 82 -10.39 -3.15 -18.55
N THR A 83 -10.30 -2.12 -17.72
CA THR A 83 -9.06 -1.36 -17.46
C THR A 83 -8.07 -2.11 -16.56
N THR A 84 -8.43 -3.32 -16.14
CA THR A 84 -7.59 -4.20 -15.33
C THR A 84 -6.34 -4.62 -16.09
N HIS A 85 -5.18 -4.38 -15.48
CA HIS A 85 -3.88 -4.76 -16.00
C HIS A 85 -3.33 -5.99 -15.27
N LEU A 86 -2.27 -6.62 -15.80
CA LEU A 86 -1.59 -7.75 -15.14
C LEU A 86 -1.04 -7.46 -13.73
N GLY A 87 -1.10 -6.19 -13.28
CA GLY A 87 -0.87 -5.79 -11.88
C GLY A 87 -1.74 -6.56 -10.88
N LEU A 88 -2.96 -6.94 -11.26
CA LEU A 88 -3.82 -7.76 -10.40
C LEU A 88 -3.21 -9.14 -10.14
N LEU A 89 -2.59 -9.77 -11.15
CA LEU A 89 -1.90 -11.04 -10.99
C LEU A 89 -0.70 -10.88 -10.04
N PHE A 90 0.09 -9.81 -10.21
CA PHE A 90 1.19 -9.51 -9.30
C PHE A 90 0.71 -9.29 -7.86
N ALA A 91 -0.44 -8.62 -7.66
CA ALA A 91 -1.03 -8.42 -6.34
C ALA A 91 -1.48 -9.74 -5.69
N LEU A 92 -2.12 -10.64 -6.46
CA LEU A 92 -2.52 -11.97 -5.97
C LEU A 92 -1.31 -12.83 -5.59
N VAL A 93 -0.29 -12.85 -6.46
CA VAL A 93 0.97 -13.57 -6.17
C VAL A 93 1.64 -12.98 -4.93
N ALA A 94 1.72 -11.65 -4.81
CA ALA A 94 2.27 -10.99 -3.64
C ALA A 94 1.48 -11.33 -2.36
N ALA A 95 0.16 -11.37 -2.41
CA ALA A 95 -0.67 -11.75 -1.26
C ALA A 95 -0.40 -13.20 -0.80
N VAL A 96 -0.27 -14.14 -1.74
CA VAL A 96 0.07 -15.55 -1.44
C VAL A 96 1.50 -15.65 -0.89
N VAL A 97 2.46 -14.94 -1.48
CA VAL A 97 3.85 -14.92 -1.01
C VAL A 97 3.94 -14.34 0.40
N VAL A 98 3.28 -13.22 0.68
CA VAL A 98 3.22 -12.63 2.03
C VAL A 98 2.54 -13.59 3.00
N TRP A 99 1.46 -14.26 2.60
CA TRP A 99 0.80 -15.27 3.42
C TRP A 99 1.73 -16.44 3.77
N LEU A 100 2.48 -16.96 2.79
CA LEU A 100 3.47 -18.02 3.01
C LEU A 100 4.59 -17.55 3.94
N ILE A 101 5.12 -16.36 3.71
CA ILE A 101 6.18 -15.80 4.55
C ILE A 101 5.67 -15.64 5.98
N LEU A 102 4.51 -15.03 6.19
CA LEU A 102 3.98 -14.81 7.52
C LEU A 102 3.66 -16.14 8.22
N ASN A 103 2.97 -17.08 7.54
CA ASN A 103 2.42 -18.28 8.19
C ASN A 103 3.33 -19.50 8.20
N ARG A 104 4.23 -19.64 7.22
CA ARG A 104 5.04 -20.85 7.03
C ARG A 104 6.55 -20.63 7.21
N SER A 105 7.01 -19.40 7.43
CA SER A 105 8.45 -19.11 7.62
C SER A 105 8.81 -18.79 9.08
N ARG A 106 10.07 -19.07 9.46
CA ARG A 106 10.65 -18.68 10.75
C ARG A 106 10.63 -17.16 10.94
N TRP A 107 10.95 -16.42 9.88
CA TRP A 107 10.93 -14.95 9.89
C TRP A 107 9.54 -14.40 10.21
N GLY A 108 8.48 -15.01 9.66
CA GLY A 108 7.10 -14.64 9.95
C GLY A 108 6.67 -14.94 11.40
N TYR A 109 7.20 -16.02 11.99
CA TYR A 109 7.01 -16.31 13.42
C TYR A 109 7.71 -15.25 14.30
N GLU A 110 8.96 -14.92 14.00
CA GLU A 110 9.73 -13.90 14.72
C GLU A 110 9.06 -12.53 14.67
N ILE A 111 8.56 -12.10 13.50
CA ILE A 111 7.82 -10.83 13.36
C ILE A 111 6.58 -10.80 14.25
N ARG A 112 5.81 -11.89 14.29
CA ARG A 112 4.59 -11.98 15.11
C ARG A 112 4.92 -11.93 16.59
N LEU A 113 5.97 -12.64 17.02
CA LEU A 113 6.44 -12.60 18.41
C LEU A 113 6.93 -11.20 18.82
N ILE A 114 7.62 -10.49 17.93
CA ILE A 114 8.02 -9.09 18.16
C ILE A 114 6.80 -8.19 18.33
N GLY A 115 5.77 -8.38 17.50
CA GLY A 115 4.53 -7.61 17.56
C GLY A 115 3.71 -7.86 18.83
N ASP A 116 3.66 -9.11 19.30
CA ASP A 116 2.90 -9.50 20.48
C ASP A 116 3.61 -9.12 21.79
N ASN A 117 4.92 -9.40 21.90
CA ASN A 117 5.69 -9.07 23.08
C ASN A 117 7.17 -8.79 22.74
N PRO A 118 7.57 -7.51 22.56
CA PRO A 118 8.93 -7.17 22.19
C PRO A 118 9.95 -7.53 23.29
N ARG A 119 9.56 -7.55 24.57
CA ARG A 119 10.45 -7.97 25.66
C ARG A 119 10.74 -9.47 25.57
N ALA A 120 9.71 -10.29 25.35
CA ALA A 120 9.89 -11.74 25.16
C ALA A 120 10.75 -12.04 23.93
N ALA A 121 10.57 -11.30 22.84
CA ALA A 121 11.41 -11.44 21.64
C ALA A 121 12.89 -11.11 21.92
N GLN A 122 13.18 -10.09 22.73
CA GLN A 122 14.55 -9.78 23.16
C GLN A 122 15.15 -10.89 24.02
N TYR A 123 14.39 -11.45 24.97
CA TYR A 123 14.83 -12.59 25.78
C TYR A 123 15.08 -13.85 24.95
N ALA A 124 14.33 -14.04 23.86
CA ALA A 124 14.54 -15.12 22.90
C ALA A 124 15.73 -14.88 21.94
N GLY A 125 16.46 -13.76 22.07
CA GLY A 125 17.62 -13.44 21.23
C GLY A 125 17.27 -12.94 19.82
N ILE A 126 16.02 -12.53 19.58
CA ILE A 126 15.57 -12.10 18.25
C ILE A 126 16.04 -10.66 17.98
N PRO A 127 16.77 -10.39 16.88
CA PRO A 127 17.29 -9.06 16.58
C PRO A 127 16.20 -8.13 16.04
N ILE A 128 15.43 -7.50 16.93
CA ILE A 128 14.29 -6.61 16.59
C ILE A 128 14.66 -5.58 15.53
N ALA A 129 15.78 -4.87 15.72
CA ALA A 129 16.26 -3.84 14.80
C ALA A 129 16.37 -4.35 13.35
N ARG A 130 16.90 -5.56 13.15
CA ARG A 130 17.05 -6.17 11.82
C ARG A 130 15.69 -6.51 11.21
N HIS A 131 14.77 -7.08 12.00
CA HIS A 131 13.43 -7.40 11.52
C HIS A 131 12.64 -6.14 11.14
N THR A 132 12.74 -5.06 11.93
CA THR A 132 12.09 -3.79 11.62
C THR A 132 12.54 -3.22 10.28
N VAL A 133 13.86 -3.21 10.01
CA VAL A 133 14.40 -2.75 8.72
C VAL A 133 13.88 -3.62 7.58
N LEU A 134 13.97 -4.95 7.71
CA LEU A 134 13.54 -5.88 6.66
C LEU A 134 12.05 -5.78 6.35
N VAL A 135 11.20 -5.61 7.37
CA VAL A 135 9.75 -5.43 7.18
C VAL A 135 9.45 -4.14 6.42
N LEU A 136 10.12 -3.04 6.75
CA LEU A 136 9.94 -1.75 6.06
C LEU A 136 10.48 -1.78 4.63
N MET A 137 11.62 -2.44 4.39
CA MET A 137 12.13 -2.69 3.04
C MET A 137 11.17 -3.54 2.20
N LEU A 138 10.64 -4.64 2.76
CA LEU A 138 9.69 -5.49 2.05
C LEU A 138 8.39 -4.76 1.72
N SER A 139 7.89 -3.97 2.67
CA SER A 139 6.70 -3.12 2.48
C SER A 139 6.94 -2.08 1.39
N GLY A 140 8.11 -1.44 1.39
CA GLY A 140 8.54 -0.53 0.33
C GLY A 140 8.67 -1.21 -1.03
N ALA A 141 9.19 -2.44 -1.09
CA ALA A 141 9.30 -3.21 -2.32
C ALA A 141 7.92 -3.52 -2.92
N LEU A 142 6.96 -3.92 -2.09
CA LEU A 142 5.58 -4.17 -2.49
C LEU A 142 4.86 -2.88 -2.94
N ALA A 143 5.09 -1.77 -2.25
CA ALA A 143 4.58 -0.46 -2.66
C ALA A 143 5.17 0.00 -4.00
N GLY A 144 6.47 -0.22 -4.22
CA GLY A 144 7.15 0.06 -5.48
C GLY A 144 6.64 -0.82 -6.63
N LEU A 145 6.34 -2.09 -6.36
CA LEU A 145 5.68 -2.98 -7.33
C LEU A 145 4.30 -2.45 -7.72
N ALA A 146 3.48 -2.07 -6.73
CA ALA A 146 2.13 -1.53 -6.95
C ALA A 146 2.15 -0.20 -7.73
N GLY A 147 3.05 0.71 -7.37
CA GLY A 147 3.22 1.99 -8.07
C GLY A 147 3.65 1.77 -9.52
N MET A 148 4.63 0.91 -9.75
CA MET A 148 5.09 0.62 -11.11
C MET A 148 4.00 -0.07 -11.94
N SER A 149 3.22 -0.99 -11.36
CA SER A 149 2.12 -1.65 -12.08
C SER A 149 1.02 -0.66 -12.48
N GLU A 150 0.70 0.32 -11.64
CA GLU A 150 -0.30 1.34 -11.96
C GLU A 150 0.19 2.28 -13.09
N ILE A 151 1.42 2.78 -13.00
CA ILE A 151 1.97 3.69 -14.01
C ILE A 151 2.13 2.97 -15.35
N SER A 152 2.70 1.76 -15.36
CA SER A 152 2.91 0.99 -16.60
C SER A 152 1.65 0.35 -17.16
N GLY A 153 0.60 0.16 -16.36
CA GLY A 153 -0.63 -0.51 -16.79
C GLY A 153 -1.74 0.44 -17.20
N VAL A 154 -1.88 1.60 -16.55
CA VAL A 154 -3.01 2.52 -16.76
C VAL A 154 -2.58 3.80 -17.47
N VAL A 155 -1.54 4.46 -16.95
CA VAL A 155 -1.19 5.82 -17.36
C VAL A 155 -0.21 5.82 -18.54
N HIS A 156 0.68 4.83 -18.61
CA HIS A 156 1.76 4.67 -19.61
C HIS A 156 2.75 5.85 -19.70
N ARG A 157 2.69 6.77 -18.74
CA ARG A 157 3.58 7.92 -18.59
C ARG A 157 3.62 8.30 -17.12
N LEU A 158 4.69 8.97 -16.71
CA LEU A 158 4.77 9.57 -15.39
C LEU A 158 3.99 10.88 -15.39
N GLN A 159 3.13 11.08 -14.40
CA GLN A 159 2.35 12.32 -14.25
C GLN A 159 2.26 12.69 -12.77
N GLY A 160 1.92 13.95 -12.48
CA GLY A 160 1.63 14.35 -11.10
C GLY A 160 0.46 13.54 -10.50
N GLN A 161 0.45 13.39 -9.17
CA GLN A 161 -0.64 12.74 -8.43
C GLN A 161 -0.93 11.28 -8.85
N ILE A 162 0.12 10.47 -8.95
CA ILE A 162 0.04 9.04 -9.32
C ILE A 162 -0.82 8.23 -8.32
N SER A 163 -0.84 8.63 -7.05
CA SER A 163 -1.63 8.00 -6.00
C SER A 163 -2.50 9.05 -5.30
N PRO A 164 -3.79 9.16 -5.63
CA PRO A 164 -4.73 10.11 -5.00
C PRO A 164 -5.06 9.81 -3.52
N GLY A 165 -4.26 8.97 -2.86
CA GLY A 165 -4.48 8.47 -1.51
C GLY A 165 -4.63 6.95 -1.39
N TYR A 166 -4.25 6.17 -2.41
CA TYR A 166 -4.39 4.70 -2.37
C TYR A 166 -3.65 4.06 -1.19
N GLY A 167 -2.51 4.63 -0.77
CA GLY A 167 -1.78 4.19 0.42
C GLY A 167 -2.60 4.33 1.71
N PHE A 168 -3.31 5.45 1.89
CA PHE A 168 -4.16 5.67 3.05
C PHE A 168 -5.39 4.77 3.03
N THR A 169 -6.03 4.58 1.87
CA THR A 169 -7.10 3.58 1.73
C THR A 169 -6.59 2.18 2.06
N GLY A 170 -5.35 1.84 1.67
CA GLY A 170 -4.70 0.57 2.00
C GLY A 170 -4.60 0.30 3.49
N ILE A 171 -4.39 1.33 4.33
CA ILE A 171 -4.40 1.19 5.80
C ILE A 171 -5.77 0.72 6.30
N ILE A 172 -6.84 1.34 5.78
CA ILE A 172 -8.23 1.00 6.15
C ILE A 172 -8.54 -0.44 5.74
N VAL A 173 -8.16 -0.82 4.51
CA VAL A 173 -8.35 -2.17 3.99
C VAL A 173 -7.60 -3.21 4.85
N ALA A 174 -6.35 -2.95 5.21
CA ALA A 174 -5.54 -3.84 6.03
C ALA A 174 -6.12 -4.04 7.43
N TRP A 175 -6.63 -2.96 8.04
CA TRP A 175 -7.30 -3.00 9.34
C TRP A 175 -8.62 -3.77 9.29
N LEU A 176 -9.46 -3.51 8.28
CA LEU A 176 -10.75 -4.20 8.13
C LEU A 176 -10.58 -5.69 7.85
N ALA A 177 -9.53 -6.05 7.11
CA ALA A 177 -9.13 -7.43 6.88
C ALA A 177 -8.44 -8.09 8.10
N LYS A 178 -8.28 -7.38 9.22
CA LYS A 178 -7.54 -7.85 10.41
C LYS A 178 -6.18 -8.44 10.09
N LEU A 179 -5.44 -7.80 9.16
CA LEU A 179 -4.13 -8.25 8.67
C LEU A 179 -4.12 -9.65 8.01
N ASN A 180 -5.27 -10.20 7.64
CA ASN A 180 -5.36 -11.48 6.92
C ASN A 180 -5.17 -11.27 5.40
N PRO A 181 -4.12 -11.84 4.78
CA PRO A 181 -3.82 -11.63 3.36
C PRO A 181 -4.94 -12.01 2.39
N PHE A 182 -5.75 -13.03 2.71
CA PHE A 182 -6.86 -13.43 1.86
C PHE A 182 -8.06 -12.48 1.99
N ALA A 183 -8.34 -12.00 3.20
CA ALA A 183 -9.41 -11.02 3.42
C ALA A 183 -9.08 -9.67 2.77
N ILE A 184 -7.79 -9.30 2.68
CA ILE A 184 -7.34 -8.08 1.99
C ILE A 184 -7.80 -8.09 0.52
N ILE A 185 -7.76 -9.24 -0.17
CA ILE A 185 -8.18 -9.34 -1.57
C ILE A 185 -9.66 -8.94 -1.71
N LEU A 186 -10.53 -9.55 -0.90
CA LEU A 186 -11.96 -9.25 -0.94
C LEU A 186 -12.26 -7.79 -0.58
N VAL A 187 -11.68 -7.30 0.52
CA VAL A 187 -11.92 -5.93 1.00
C VAL A 187 -11.38 -4.89 0.02
N SER A 188 -10.22 -5.12 -0.59
CA SER A 188 -9.64 -4.20 -1.58
C SER A 188 -10.49 -4.09 -2.85
N ILE A 189 -11.15 -5.18 -3.29
CA ILE A 189 -12.10 -5.14 -4.41
C ILE A 189 -13.30 -4.26 -4.05
N LEU A 190 -13.87 -4.43 -2.85
CA LEU A 190 -15.01 -3.62 -2.39
C LEU A 190 -14.66 -2.13 -2.29
N PHE A 191 -13.49 -1.81 -1.73
CA PHE A 191 -13.01 -0.42 -1.65
C PHE A 191 -12.64 0.15 -3.02
N GLY A 192 -12.11 -0.68 -3.93
CA GLY A 192 -11.86 -0.30 -5.31
C GLY A 192 -13.17 0.08 -6.03
N ALA A 193 -14.22 -0.74 -5.86
CA ALA A 193 -15.55 -0.44 -6.37
C ALA A 193 -16.13 0.85 -5.76
N LEU A 194 -15.96 1.07 -4.45
CA LEU A 194 -16.38 2.31 -3.78
C LEU A 194 -15.68 3.55 -4.33
N ILE A 195 -14.35 3.47 -4.54
CA ILE A 195 -13.58 4.58 -5.12
C ILE A 195 -14.03 4.86 -6.55
N LEU A 196 -14.22 3.82 -7.36
CA LEU A 196 -14.66 3.96 -8.74
C LEU A 196 -16.07 4.55 -8.81
N ALA A 197 -17.01 4.00 -8.04
CA ALA A 197 -18.39 4.47 -8.01
C ALA A 197 -18.49 5.93 -7.60
N GLY A 198 -17.76 6.39 -6.58
CA GLY A 198 -17.82 7.79 -6.20
C GLY A 198 -16.90 8.73 -6.98
N ARG A 199 -16.19 8.27 -8.02
CA ARG A 199 -15.73 9.17 -9.09
C ARG A 199 -16.88 9.61 -9.98
N GLU A 200 -17.85 8.73 -10.20
CA GLU A 200 -19.03 9.00 -11.04
C GLU A 200 -20.12 9.76 -10.28
N ILE A 201 -20.11 9.72 -8.94
CA ILE A 201 -21.07 10.44 -8.10
C ILE A 201 -20.51 11.81 -7.72
N GLN A 202 -21.23 12.89 -8.09
CA GLN A 202 -20.98 14.22 -7.56
C GLN A 202 -21.80 14.45 -6.28
N PRO A 203 -21.23 15.07 -5.23
CA PRO A 203 -19.89 15.66 -5.16
C PRO A 203 -18.74 14.66 -4.92
N SER A 204 -17.55 14.99 -5.45
CA SER A 204 -16.33 14.16 -5.51
C SER A 204 -15.67 13.81 -4.17
N GLY A 205 -16.36 13.99 -3.04
CA GLY A 205 -15.90 13.71 -1.68
C GLY A 205 -16.56 12.50 -1.01
N ILE A 206 -17.64 11.96 -1.58
CA ILE A 206 -18.43 10.88 -0.97
C ILE A 206 -17.59 9.64 -0.64
N PRO A 207 -16.70 9.12 -1.52
CA PRO A 207 -15.84 8.00 -1.17
C PRO A 207 -14.96 8.26 0.04
N LYS A 208 -14.33 9.44 0.11
CA LYS A 208 -13.43 9.79 1.22
C LYS A 208 -14.19 9.86 2.54
N MET A 209 -15.40 10.43 2.52
CA MET A 209 -16.28 10.47 3.68
C MET A 209 -16.67 9.07 4.14
N ILE A 210 -17.10 8.20 3.23
CA ILE A 210 -17.46 6.81 3.55
C ILE A 210 -16.25 6.05 4.10
N GLN A 211 -15.08 6.17 3.48
CA GLN A 211 -13.84 5.56 3.98
C GLN A 211 -13.52 6.03 5.40
N GLY A 212 -13.67 7.32 5.67
CA GLY A 212 -13.48 7.90 7.01
C GLY A 212 -14.48 7.36 8.03
N ILE A 213 -15.77 7.29 7.68
CA ILE A 213 -16.82 6.72 8.54
C ILE A 213 -16.51 5.26 8.85
N VAL A 214 -16.16 4.46 7.84
CA VAL A 214 -15.79 3.04 8.02
C VAL A 214 -14.61 2.92 8.97
N LEU A 215 -13.56 3.74 8.81
CA LEU A 215 -12.41 3.73 9.70
C LEU A 215 -12.79 4.08 11.15
N VAL A 216 -13.59 5.14 11.34
CA VAL A 216 -14.06 5.56 12.68
C VAL A 216 -14.89 4.46 13.33
N CYS A 217 -15.85 3.87 12.59
CA CYS A 217 -16.66 2.77 13.08
C CYS A 217 -15.82 1.54 13.45
N LEU A 218 -14.80 1.22 12.65
CA LEU A 218 -13.90 0.10 12.90
C LEU A 218 -13.09 0.32 14.17
N ILE A 219 -12.46 1.50 14.33
CA ILE A 219 -11.69 1.86 15.52
C ILE A 219 -12.61 1.88 16.76
N ALA A 220 -13.80 2.48 16.65
CA ALA A 220 -14.78 2.52 17.73
C ALA A 220 -15.24 1.12 18.14
N SER A 221 -15.46 0.22 17.17
CA SER A 221 -15.83 -1.17 17.43
C SER A 221 -14.72 -1.93 18.14
N ASP A 222 -13.46 -1.80 17.71
CA ASP A 222 -12.33 -2.45 18.38
C ASP A 222 -12.15 -1.93 19.82
N PHE A 223 -12.34 -0.62 20.04
CA PHE A 223 -12.31 -0.02 21.37
C PHE A 223 -13.43 -0.58 22.28
N LEU A 224 -14.67 -0.62 21.80
CA LEU A 224 -15.81 -1.13 22.56
C LEU A 224 -15.73 -2.63 22.84
N LEU A 225 -15.08 -3.41 21.96
CA LEU A 225 -14.86 -4.84 22.18
C LEU A 225 -13.78 -5.11 23.24
N ARG A 226 -12.74 -4.26 23.31
CA ARG A 226 -11.64 -4.41 24.28
C ARG A 226 -11.96 -3.82 25.66
N TYR A 227 -12.74 -2.73 25.70
CA TYR A 227 -13.03 -2.01 26.94
C TYR A 227 -14.51 -2.12 27.30
N ARG A 228 -14.82 -2.72 28.46
CA ARG A 228 -16.17 -2.63 29.04
C ARG A 228 -16.40 -1.24 29.61
N VAL A 229 -17.33 -0.49 29.03
CA VAL A 229 -17.77 0.80 29.57
C VAL A 229 -18.44 0.56 30.93
N ARG A 230 -17.75 0.91 32.02
CA ARG A 230 -18.35 0.99 33.37
C ARG A 230 -18.71 2.44 33.65
N LEU A 231 -20.00 2.76 33.59
CA LEU A 231 -20.52 4.02 34.10
C LEU A 231 -20.45 3.97 35.63
N ARG A 232 -19.53 4.71 36.22
CA ARG A 232 -19.52 4.96 37.66
C ARG A 232 -20.60 6.01 37.93
N VAL A 233 -21.75 5.56 38.42
CA VAL A 233 -22.76 6.46 38.99
C VAL A 233 -22.21 6.92 40.34
N THR A 234 -21.63 8.11 40.38
CA THR A 234 -21.29 8.78 41.63
C THR A 234 -22.62 9.25 42.26
N ARG A 235 -22.95 8.71 43.42
CA ARG A 235 -24.04 9.23 44.27
C ARG A 235 -23.60 10.48 45.01
#